data_AF-A0A418WDS7-F1
#
_entry.id   AF-A0A418WDS7-F1
#
_cell.length_a   1.000
_cell.length_b   1.000
_cell.length_c   1.000
_cell.angle_alpha   90.00
_cell.angle_beta   90.00
_cell.angle_gamma   90.00
#
_symmetry.space_group_name_H-M   'P 1'
#
loop_
_entity.id
_entity.type
_entity.pdbx_description
1 polymer ?
#
loop_
_entity_poly.entity_id
_entity_poly.type
_entity_poly.pdbx_seq_one_letter_code
_entity_poly.pdbx_strand_id
1 'polypeptide(L)'
;MSLIIRTNGRRALALTGVAAAGLLLAACDGGGDIRAQMGLSRTAPDEFSVVTQAPLVMPPDYSLRPPEPGAPPTQQANPERAASEAVFGASLATGPAAGAPVGTGAGMAPGSLETLFLSRAGAANAEPDIRATLNRESGALVEKSNSFAQAVLGIQTDPTDIVVDAPAEAQRLRQNANQGLPATSGDTPQIKRGEPGLLEGVF
;
A
#
# COMPACT_ATOMS: atom_id res chain seq x y z
N MET A 1 53.32 -50.18 -14.55
CA MET A 1 53.82 -48.80 -14.59
C MET A 1 52.62 -47.86 -14.59
N SER A 2 52.27 -47.31 -13.43
CA SER A 2 51.11 -46.42 -13.24
C SER A 2 51.31 -45.08 -13.92
N LEU A 3 50.27 -44.53 -14.55
CA LEU A 3 50.18 -43.09 -14.78
C LEU A 3 48.76 -42.60 -14.49
N ILE A 4 48.62 -41.93 -13.34
CA ILE A 4 47.40 -41.32 -12.85
C ILE A 4 47.27 -39.93 -13.52
N ILE A 5 46.29 -39.75 -14.40
CA ILE A 5 45.99 -38.48 -15.06
C ILE A 5 45.10 -37.64 -14.12
N ARG A 6 45.71 -36.64 -13.47
CA ARG A 6 45.12 -35.73 -12.47
C ARG A 6 44.13 -34.72 -13.05
N THR A 7 42.88 -34.77 -12.59
CA THR A 7 42.02 -33.71 -11.98
C THR A 7 42.10 -32.20 -12.37
N ASN A 8 42.72 -31.79 -13.48
CA ASN A 8 42.90 -30.35 -13.80
C ASN A 8 41.63 -29.62 -14.31
N GLY A 9 40.63 -30.33 -14.85
CA GLY A 9 39.43 -29.71 -15.42
C GLY A 9 38.51 -29.02 -14.41
N ARG A 10 38.39 -29.57 -13.20
CA ARG A 10 37.53 -28.98 -12.14
C ARG A 10 38.08 -27.68 -11.58
N ARG A 11 39.42 -27.53 -11.55
CA ARG A 11 40.08 -26.30 -11.10
C ARG A 11 39.97 -25.18 -12.14
N ALA A 12 40.11 -25.51 -13.42
CA ALA A 12 39.90 -24.56 -14.50
C ALA A 12 38.45 -24.05 -14.55
N LEU A 13 37.46 -24.95 -14.42
CA LEU A 13 36.04 -24.60 -14.38
C LEU A 13 35.68 -23.72 -13.16
N ALA A 14 36.26 -24.02 -12.00
CA ALA A 14 36.06 -23.21 -10.78
C ALA A 14 36.67 -21.81 -10.92
N LEU A 15 37.88 -21.69 -11.50
CA LEU A 15 38.52 -20.40 -11.75
C LEU A 15 37.73 -19.53 -12.73
N THR A 16 37.20 -20.11 -13.81
CA THR A 16 36.34 -19.38 -14.76
C THR A 16 35.01 -18.96 -14.14
N GLY A 17 34.43 -19.79 -13.27
CA GLY A 17 33.19 -19.46 -12.56
C GLY A 17 33.36 -18.28 -11.59
N VAL A 18 34.46 -18.26 -10.83
CA VAL A 18 34.76 -17.15 -9.91
C VAL A 18 35.04 -15.85 -10.67
N ALA A 19 35.77 -15.91 -11.78
CA ALA A 19 36.03 -14.74 -12.61
C ALA A 19 34.73 -14.16 -13.22
N ALA A 20 33.84 -15.02 -13.71
CA ALA A 20 32.54 -14.61 -14.24
C ALA A 20 31.64 -13.99 -13.15
N ALA A 21 31.63 -14.57 -11.94
CA ALA A 21 30.89 -14.03 -10.80
C ALA A 21 31.43 -12.65 -10.36
N GLY A 22 32.75 -12.45 -10.39
CA GLY A 22 33.38 -11.16 -10.09
C GLY A 22 32.99 -10.06 -11.09
N LEU A 23 32.92 -10.40 -12.38
CA LEU A 23 32.46 -9.47 -13.43
C LEU A 23 30.98 -9.09 -13.28
N LEU A 24 30.13 -10.03 -12.86
CA LEU A 24 28.71 -9.76 -12.59
C LEU A 24 28.50 -8.89 -11.34
N LEU A 25 29.32 -9.08 -10.29
CA LEU A 25 29.27 -8.22 -9.09
C LEU A 25 29.76 -6.79 -9.37
N ALA A 26 30.80 -6.64 -10.20
CA ALA A 26 31.29 -5.33 -10.61
C ALA A 26 30.28 -4.55 -11.48
N ALA A 27 29.37 -5.25 -12.17
CA ALA A 27 28.30 -4.61 -12.94
C ALA A 27 27.13 -4.11 -12.07
N CYS A 28 26.97 -4.61 -10.84
CA CYS A 28 26.00 -4.09 -9.87
C CYS A 28 26.53 -2.89 -9.08
N ASP A 29 27.83 -2.60 -9.13
CA ASP A 29 28.41 -1.35 -8.63
C ASP A 29 28.24 -0.25 -9.69
N GLY A 30 26.98 0.06 -9.99
CA GLY A 30 26.59 1.06 -10.98
C GLY A 30 26.91 2.47 -10.50
N GLY A 31 28.19 2.85 -10.51
CA GLY A 31 28.69 4.23 -10.57
C GLY A 31 28.25 5.20 -9.49
N GLY A 32 27.66 4.73 -8.39
CA GLY A 32 27.10 5.57 -7.35
C GLY A 32 27.40 5.02 -5.96
N ASP A 33 27.52 5.93 -5.00
CA ASP A 33 27.71 5.58 -3.60
C ASP A 33 26.56 4.64 -3.16
N ILE A 34 26.89 3.37 -2.90
CA ILE A 34 25.96 2.35 -2.38
C ILE A 34 25.21 2.84 -1.13
N ARG A 35 25.80 3.76 -0.35
CA ARG A 35 25.15 4.37 0.81
C ARG A 35 24.05 5.34 0.39
N ALA A 36 24.17 5.99 -0.76
CA ALA A 36 23.14 6.87 -1.29
C ALA A 36 21.95 6.09 -1.85
N GLN A 37 22.19 4.98 -2.54
CA GLN A 37 21.12 4.10 -3.02
C GLN A 37 20.37 3.41 -1.87
N MET A 38 21.08 3.09 -0.79
CA MET A 38 20.50 2.54 0.44
C MET A 38 19.87 3.62 1.35
N GLY A 39 19.77 4.88 0.91
CA GLY A 39 19.14 5.97 1.66
C GLY A 39 19.87 6.37 2.95
N LEU A 40 21.12 5.92 3.12
CA LEU A 40 21.96 6.19 4.29
C LEU A 40 22.76 7.50 4.13
N SER A 41 22.76 8.11 2.95
CA SER A 41 23.34 9.43 2.71
C SER A 41 22.33 10.53 3.05
N ARG A 42 22.76 11.50 3.85
CA ARG A 42 21.97 12.68 4.19
C ARG A 42 22.00 13.68 3.04
N THR A 43 20.94 13.72 2.23
CA THR A 43 20.73 14.78 1.23
C THR A 43 20.19 16.01 1.95
N ALA A 44 21.05 16.99 2.20
CA ALA A 44 20.60 18.29 2.71
C ALA A 44 19.89 19.06 1.59
N PRO A 45 18.74 19.70 1.85
CA PRO A 45 18.09 20.57 0.87
C PRO A 45 19.00 21.74 0.53
N ASP A 46 19.09 22.08 -0.75
CA ASP A 46 19.92 23.16 -1.26
C ASP A 46 19.49 24.52 -0.69
N GLU A 47 20.33 25.08 0.19
CA GLU A 47 20.09 26.38 0.83
C GLU A 47 20.06 27.57 -0.13
N PHE A 48 20.46 27.39 -1.39
CA PHE A 48 20.38 28.41 -2.44
C PHE A 48 19.21 28.20 -3.42
N SER A 49 18.35 27.20 -3.18
CA SER A 49 17.17 26.99 -3.99
C SER A 49 16.14 28.12 -3.75
N VAL A 50 16.03 29.02 -4.73
CA VAL A 50 15.09 30.14 -4.69
C VAL A 50 13.71 29.65 -5.11
N VAL A 51 12.78 29.55 -4.16
CA VAL A 51 11.36 29.32 -4.44
C VAL A 51 10.74 30.63 -4.93
N THR A 52 10.17 30.62 -6.14
CA THR A 52 9.50 31.79 -6.72
C THR A 52 8.21 32.07 -5.96
N GLN A 53 8.12 33.23 -5.31
CA GLN A 53 6.87 33.71 -4.72
C GLN A 53 5.98 34.31 -5.82
N ALA A 54 4.66 34.18 -5.68
CA ALA A 54 3.72 34.83 -6.57
C ALA A 54 3.92 36.36 -6.51
N PRO A 55 3.89 37.07 -7.65
CA PRO A 55 4.08 38.53 -7.67
C PRO A 55 2.98 39.23 -6.85
N LEU A 56 3.39 40.15 -5.98
CA LEU A 56 2.46 40.97 -5.21
C LEU A 56 1.88 42.07 -6.11
N VAL A 57 0.73 41.81 -6.71
CA VAL A 57 -0.05 42.83 -7.44
C VAL A 57 -1.13 43.35 -6.49
N MET A 58 -1.21 44.67 -6.34
CA MET A 58 -2.23 45.30 -5.52
C MET A 58 -3.58 45.18 -6.24
N PRO A 59 -4.58 44.49 -5.67
CA PRO A 59 -5.88 44.37 -6.31
C PRO A 59 -6.55 45.76 -6.40
N PRO A 60 -7.30 46.03 -7.48
CA PRO A 60 -8.00 47.32 -7.67
C PRO A 60 -9.09 47.57 -6.62
N ASP A 61 -9.59 46.52 -5.98
CA ASP A 61 -10.60 46.59 -4.93
C ASP A 61 -10.00 46.33 -3.56
N TYR A 62 -9.84 47.39 -2.77
CA TYR A 62 -9.42 47.37 -1.36
C TYR A 62 -10.49 46.77 -0.41
N SER A 63 -11.44 45.98 -0.92
CA SER A 63 -12.58 45.47 -0.16
C SER A 63 -12.28 44.17 0.61
N LEU A 64 -11.01 43.91 0.92
CA LEU A 64 -10.64 42.77 1.76
C LEU A 64 -10.65 43.19 3.22
N ARG A 65 -11.34 42.39 4.03
CA ARG A 65 -11.25 42.47 5.49
C ARG A 65 -9.77 42.32 5.87
N PRO A 66 -9.19 43.23 6.68
CA PRO A 66 -7.82 43.07 7.14
C PRO A 66 -7.61 41.67 7.73
N PRO A 67 -6.54 40.96 7.34
CA PRO A 67 -6.26 39.65 7.91
C PRO A 67 -6.11 39.78 9.43
N GLU A 68 -6.69 38.84 10.16
CA GLU A 68 -6.61 38.84 11.63
C GLU A 68 -5.15 38.64 12.06
N PRO A 69 -4.67 39.37 13.08
CA PRO A 69 -3.31 39.18 13.60
C PRO A 69 -3.08 37.71 13.98
N GLY A 70 -2.14 37.04 13.31
CA GLY A 70 -1.81 35.63 13.54
C GLY A 70 -2.48 34.61 12.60
N ALA A 71 -3.33 35.04 11.66
CA ALA A 71 -3.86 34.15 10.63
C ALA A 71 -2.79 33.80 9.58
N PRO A 72 -2.72 32.55 9.10
CA PRO A 72 -1.78 32.15 8.06
C PRO A 72 -2.02 32.96 6.77
N PRO A 73 -0.96 33.33 6.02
CA PRO A 73 -1.11 34.17 4.84
C PRO A 73 -1.96 33.45 3.77
N THR A 74 -3.01 34.11 3.27
CA THR A 74 -3.91 33.54 2.26
C THR A 74 -3.25 33.35 0.88
N GLN A 75 -2.15 34.06 0.63
CA GLN A 75 -1.42 34.06 -0.64
C GLN A 75 -0.26 33.06 -0.69
N GLN A 76 0.03 32.37 0.41
CA GLN A 76 1.14 31.42 0.45
C GLN A 76 0.65 30.05 -0.04
N ALA A 77 1.16 29.61 -1.20
CA ALA A 77 0.91 28.26 -1.67
C ALA A 77 1.41 27.27 -0.60
N ASN A 78 0.52 26.40 -0.12
CA ASN A 78 0.87 25.40 0.89
C ASN A 78 1.95 24.47 0.29
N PRO A 79 3.16 24.40 0.87
CA PRO A 79 4.25 23.59 0.33
C PRO A 79 3.90 22.10 0.30
N GLU A 80 3.05 21.61 1.22
CA GLU A 80 2.55 20.23 1.21
C GLU A 80 1.68 19.95 -0.01
N ARG A 81 0.87 20.94 -0.43
CA ARG A 81 0.02 20.83 -1.61
C ARG A 81 0.88 20.80 -2.88
N ALA A 82 1.88 21.69 -2.99
CA ALA A 82 2.82 21.71 -4.11
C ALA A 82 3.66 20.42 -4.20
N ALA A 83 4.11 19.89 -3.06
CA ALA A 83 4.81 18.61 -3.00
C ALA A 83 3.91 17.44 -3.41
N SER A 84 2.64 17.43 -2.97
CA SER A 84 1.68 16.40 -3.41
C SER A 84 1.38 16.46 -4.91
N GLU A 85 1.30 17.65 -5.49
CA GLU A 85 1.12 17.84 -6.94
C GLU A 85 2.36 17.39 -7.73
N ALA A 86 3.56 17.58 -7.18
CA ALA A 86 4.81 17.13 -7.81
C ALA A 86 5.00 15.60 -7.71
N VAL A 87 4.64 14.99 -6.58
CA VAL A 87 4.79 13.55 -6.34
C VAL A 87 3.72 12.74 -7.06
N PHE A 88 2.47 13.21 -7.05
CA PHE A 88 1.33 12.48 -7.60
C PHE A 88 0.88 13.00 -8.98
N GLY A 89 1.49 14.09 -9.47
CA GLY A 89 1.10 14.78 -10.69
C GLY A 89 -0.18 15.61 -10.51
N ALA A 90 -0.36 16.64 -11.35
CA ALA A 90 -1.61 17.42 -11.45
C ALA A 90 -2.84 16.58 -11.88
N SER A 91 -2.64 15.28 -12.11
CA SER A 91 -3.64 14.30 -12.53
C SER A 91 -3.79 13.15 -11.52
N LEU A 92 -3.70 13.43 -10.22
CA LEU A 92 -4.78 12.93 -9.38
C LEU A 92 -5.98 13.84 -9.68
N ALA A 93 -6.66 13.53 -10.78
CA ALA A 93 -7.96 14.09 -11.10
C ALA A 93 -8.77 14.04 -9.81
N THR A 94 -8.99 15.23 -9.23
CA THR A 94 -9.87 15.55 -8.11
C THR A 94 -10.74 14.37 -7.69
N GLY A 95 -10.13 13.45 -6.96
CA GLY A 95 -10.73 12.33 -6.28
C GLY A 95 -10.78 12.78 -4.83
N PRO A 96 -11.91 13.28 -4.35
CA PRO A 96 -11.97 14.13 -3.17
C PRO A 96 -12.04 13.27 -1.90
N ALA A 97 -10.99 12.50 -1.67
CA ALA A 97 -10.65 11.88 -0.40
C ALA A 97 -9.41 12.52 0.26
N ALA A 98 -8.84 13.57 -0.35
CA ALA A 98 -7.71 14.29 0.22
C ALA A 98 -8.17 15.60 0.90
N GLY A 99 -8.35 15.54 2.22
CA GLY A 99 -8.05 16.68 3.10
C GLY A 99 -9.18 17.66 3.49
N ALA A 100 -10.45 17.26 3.54
CA ALA A 100 -11.46 18.05 4.24
C ALA A 100 -11.71 17.47 5.65
N PRO A 101 -11.70 18.26 6.74
CA PRO A 101 -12.07 17.77 8.05
C PRO A 101 -13.53 17.30 8.00
N VAL A 102 -13.72 16.00 8.20
CA VAL A 102 -15.01 15.37 8.44
C VAL A 102 -15.51 15.90 9.78
N GLY A 103 -16.54 16.75 9.79
CA GLY A 103 -17.24 17.05 11.05
C GLY A 103 -17.90 18.41 11.29
N THR A 104 -18.09 19.31 10.31
CA THR A 104 -18.75 20.61 10.59
C THR A 104 -20.08 20.85 9.86
N GLY A 105 -20.79 19.79 9.50
CA GLY A 105 -22.14 19.86 8.94
C GLY A 105 -23.23 19.59 9.98
N ALA A 106 -23.20 20.28 11.12
CA ALA A 106 -24.28 20.22 12.10
C ALA A 106 -25.52 20.96 11.55
N GLY A 107 -26.33 20.27 10.73
CA GLY A 107 -27.56 20.83 10.17
C GLY A 107 -28.08 20.18 8.90
N MET A 108 -27.40 19.17 8.35
CA MET A 108 -27.83 18.52 7.12
C MET A 108 -28.52 17.18 7.41
N ALA A 109 -29.64 16.89 6.72
CA ALA A 109 -30.39 15.65 6.91
C ALA A 109 -29.51 14.40 6.65
N PRO A 110 -29.65 13.32 7.45
CA PRO A 110 -28.76 12.13 7.44
C PRO A 110 -28.88 11.23 6.20
N GLY A 111 -29.41 11.74 5.08
CA GLY A 111 -29.27 11.11 3.75
C GLY A 111 -28.53 11.98 2.72
N SER A 112 -28.34 13.26 3.04
CA SER A 112 -27.74 14.24 2.12
C SER A 112 -26.23 14.39 2.32
N LEU A 113 -25.72 14.08 3.51
CA LEU A 113 -24.28 14.06 3.75
C LEU A 113 -23.64 12.82 3.11
N GLU A 114 -24.33 11.70 3.17
CA GLU A 114 -23.95 10.39 2.64
C GLU A 114 -23.91 10.45 1.12
N THR A 115 -24.91 11.04 0.49
CA THR A 115 -24.93 11.23 -0.97
C THR A 115 -23.90 12.26 -1.44
N LEU A 116 -23.66 13.33 -0.66
CA LEU A 116 -22.56 14.26 -0.93
C LEU A 116 -21.19 13.57 -0.77
N PHE A 117 -21.02 12.73 0.24
CA PHE A 117 -19.79 11.98 0.44
C PHE A 117 -19.57 10.96 -0.67
N LEU A 118 -20.62 10.25 -1.10
CA LEU A 118 -20.55 9.26 -2.19
C LEU A 118 -20.29 9.91 -3.55
N SER A 119 -20.93 11.04 -3.84
CA SER A 119 -20.68 11.80 -5.08
C SER A 119 -19.28 12.40 -5.09
N ARG A 120 -18.82 12.91 -3.94
CA ARG A 120 -17.45 13.35 -3.72
C ARG A 120 -16.54 12.13 -3.94
N ALA A 121 -16.66 11.04 -3.20
CA ALA A 121 -15.84 9.82 -3.34
C ALA A 121 -15.90 9.11 -4.71
N GLY A 122 -16.64 9.63 -5.69
CA GLY A 122 -16.71 9.06 -7.04
C GLY A 122 -17.50 7.76 -7.12
N ALA A 123 -18.29 7.43 -6.09
CA ALA A 123 -19.06 6.19 -6.03
C ALA A 123 -20.11 6.08 -7.16
N ALA A 124 -20.53 7.20 -7.74
CA ALA A 124 -21.42 7.24 -8.90
C ALA A 124 -20.79 6.65 -10.18
N ASN A 125 -19.46 6.55 -10.25
CA ASN A 125 -18.71 6.01 -11.39
C ASN A 125 -18.20 4.58 -11.14
N ALA A 126 -18.59 3.94 -10.04
CA ALA A 126 -18.16 2.58 -9.74
C ALA A 126 -18.80 1.59 -10.72
N GLU A 127 -17.98 0.77 -11.37
CA GLU A 127 -18.45 -0.32 -12.23
C GLU A 127 -19.27 -1.32 -11.39
N PRO A 128 -20.55 -1.57 -11.73
CA PRO A 128 -21.42 -2.45 -10.93
C PRO A 128 -20.87 -3.87 -10.79
N ASP A 129 -20.13 -4.36 -11.80
CA ASP A 129 -19.58 -5.72 -11.85
C ASP A 129 -18.10 -5.80 -11.40
N ILE A 130 -17.56 -4.75 -10.76
CA ILE A 130 -16.16 -4.74 -10.33
C ILE A 130 -15.83 -5.90 -9.38
N ARG A 131 -16.81 -6.33 -8.57
CA ARG A 131 -16.64 -7.47 -7.65
C ARG A 131 -16.49 -8.79 -8.40
N ALA A 132 -17.28 -9.04 -9.44
CA ALA A 132 -17.15 -10.26 -10.22
C ALA A 132 -15.87 -10.26 -11.06
N THR A 133 -15.49 -9.09 -11.58
CA THR A 133 -14.22 -8.91 -12.30
C THR A 133 -13.03 -9.16 -11.37
N LEU A 134 -13.02 -8.56 -10.18
CA LEU A 134 -11.97 -8.74 -9.18
C LEU A 134 -11.88 -10.18 -8.69
N ASN A 135 -13.01 -10.86 -8.48
CA ASN A 135 -13.02 -12.28 -8.14
C ASN A 135 -12.47 -13.16 -9.26
N ARG A 136 -12.79 -12.84 -10.52
CA ARG A 136 -12.28 -13.55 -11.71
C ARG A 136 -10.78 -13.37 -11.87
N GLU A 137 -10.28 -12.16 -11.62
CA GLU A 137 -8.84 -11.83 -11.70
C GLU A 137 -8.06 -12.37 -10.50
N SER A 138 -8.65 -12.29 -9.29
CA SER A 138 -7.99 -12.67 -8.03
C SER A 138 -8.13 -14.15 -7.70
N GLY A 139 -9.05 -14.89 -8.34
CA GLY A 139 -9.24 -16.33 -8.11
C GLY A 139 -7.95 -17.13 -8.27
N ALA A 140 -7.13 -16.79 -9.27
CA ALA A 140 -5.84 -17.43 -9.51
C ALA A 140 -4.77 -17.13 -8.43
N LEU A 141 -4.91 -16.02 -7.70
CA LEU A 141 -4.00 -15.67 -6.59
C LEU A 141 -4.35 -16.43 -5.31
N VAL A 142 -5.64 -16.73 -5.10
CA VAL A 142 -6.14 -17.51 -3.95
C VAL A 142 -5.78 -19.00 -4.10
N GLU A 143 -5.80 -19.54 -5.31
CA GLU A 143 -5.45 -20.94 -5.59
C GLU A 143 -3.94 -21.23 -5.58
N LYS A 144 -3.08 -20.21 -5.68
CA LYS A 144 -1.64 -20.43 -5.71
C LYS A 144 -1.13 -20.75 -4.32
N SER A 145 -0.74 -22.01 -4.11
CA SER A 145 -0.12 -22.49 -2.88
C SER A 145 1.21 -21.77 -2.66
N ASN A 146 1.17 -20.72 -1.85
CA ASN A 146 2.39 -20.01 -1.46
C ASN A 146 3.33 -20.88 -0.60
N SER A 147 2.90 -22.10 -0.21
CA SER A 147 3.63 -23.04 0.63
C SER A 147 5.03 -23.39 0.11
N PHE A 148 5.18 -23.64 -1.20
CA PHE A 148 6.50 -23.96 -1.76
C PHE A 148 7.44 -22.75 -1.77
N ALA A 149 6.93 -21.59 -2.19
CA ALA A 149 7.70 -20.35 -2.20
C ALA A 149 8.07 -19.91 -0.77
N GLN A 150 7.16 -20.03 0.19
CA GLN A 150 7.43 -19.76 1.60
C GLN A 150 8.44 -20.74 2.20
N ALA A 151 8.38 -22.03 1.84
CA ALA A 151 9.36 -23.02 2.29
C ALA A 151 10.77 -22.70 1.77
N VAL A 152 10.90 -22.29 0.50
CA VAL A 152 12.18 -21.86 -0.09
C VAL A 152 12.69 -20.58 0.56
N LEU A 153 11.79 -19.64 0.90
CA LEU A 153 12.13 -18.36 1.53
C LEU A 153 12.28 -18.45 3.05
N GLY A 154 12.06 -19.62 3.66
CA GLY A 154 12.15 -19.82 5.11
C GLY A 154 11.12 -19.02 5.92
N ILE A 155 10.01 -18.63 5.31
CA ILE A 155 8.96 -17.84 5.97
C ILE A 155 8.11 -18.79 6.82
N GLN A 156 8.25 -18.71 8.15
CA GLN A 156 7.34 -19.35 9.08
C GLN A 156 6.07 -18.50 9.18
N THR A 157 4.98 -19.00 8.62
CA THR A 157 3.65 -18.44 8.86
C THR A 157 3.11 -19.03 10.17
N ASP A 158 2.96 -18.18 11.18
CA ASP A 158 2.08 -18.51 12.30
C ASP A 158 0.66 -18.71 11.75
N PRO A 159 -0.02 -19.82 12.06
CA PRO A 159 -1.43 -20.02 11.71
C PRO A 159 -2.31 -19.15 12.62
N THR A 160 -2.17 -17.83 12.54
CA THR A 160 -3.13 -16.86 13.09
C THR A 160 -4.25 -16.59 12.11
N ASP A 161 -4.39 -17.40 11.05
CA ASP A 161 -5.50 -17.36 10.11
C ASP A 161 -6.76 -17.89 10.82
N ILE A 162 -7.29 -17.04 11.70
CA ILE A 162 -8.58 -17.19 12.33
C ILE A 162 -9.61 -16.96 11.22
N VAL A 163 -9.87 -18.01 10.45
CA VAL A 163 -10.88 -17.97 9.39
C VAL A 163 -12.24 -17.96 10.08
N VAL A 164 -12.87 -16.80 10.12
CA VAL A 164 -14.24 -16.65 10.62
C VAL A 164 -15.20 -17.33 9.64
N ASP A 165 -16.12 -18.13 10.18
CA ASP A 165 -17.18 -18.75 9.39
C ASP A 165 -18.23 -17.67 9.02
N ALA A 166 -18.12 -17.13 7.80
CA ALA A 166 -18.95 -16.04 7.33
C ALA A 166 -20.48 -16.31 7.42
N PRO A 167 -21.03 -17.46 6.98
CA PRO A 167 -22.45 -17.73 7.12
C PRO A 167 -22.91 -17.87 8.58
N ALA A 168 -22.14 -18.56 9.43
CA ALA A 168 -22.48 -18.71 10.84
C ALA A 168 -22.42 -17.37 11.59
N GLU A 169 -21.43 -16.53 11.29
CA GLU A 169 -21.29 -15.19 11.87
C GLU A 169 -22.42 -14.25 11.43
N ALA A 170 -22.80 -14.28 10.15
CA ALA A 170 -23.95 -13.54 9.66
C ALA A 170 -25.25 -13.93 10.38
N GLN A 171 -25.41 -15.22 10.69
CA GLN A 171 -26.55 -15.72 11.45
C GLN A 171 -26.54 -15.23 12.90
N ARG A 172 -25.37 -15.21 13.56
CA ARG A 172 -25.20 -14.67 14.92
C ARG A 172 -25.55 -13.17 14.97
N LEU A 173 -25.03 -12.38 14.03
CA LEU A 173 -25.29 -10.94 13.97
C LEU A 173 -26.78 -10.63 13.79
N ARG A 174 -27.50 -11.40 12.96
CA ARG A 174 -28.95 -11.27 12.79
C ARG A 174 -29.72 -11.59 14.08
N GLN A 175 -29.29 -12.61 14.81
CA GLN A 175 -29.89 -12.97 16.09
C GLN A 175 -29.66 -11.88 17.15
N ASN A 176 -28.44 -11.35 17.25
CA ASN A 176 -28.13 -10.24 18.15
C ASN A 176 -28.94 -8.99 17.84
N ALA A 177 -29.09 -8.64 16.55
CA ALA A 177 -29.91 -7.52 16.11
C ALA A 177 -31.39 -7.70 16.50
N ASN A 178 -31.93 -8.91 16.34
CA ASN A 178 -33.32 -9.22 16.72
C ASN A 178 -33.55 -9.18 18.24
N GLN A 179 -32.51 -9.48 19.03
CA GLN A 179 -32.57 -9.49 20.49
C GLN A 179 -32.14 -8.16 21.12
N GLY A 180 -31.72 -7.17 20.31
CA GLY A 180 -31.24 -5.86 20.79
C GLY A 180 -29.86 -5.90 21.47
N LEU A 181 -29.09 -6.98 21.31
CA LEU A 181 -27.73 -7.08 21.85
C LEU A 181 -26.72 -6.41 20.91
N PRO A 182 -25.61 -5.85 21.44
CA PRO A 182 -24.55 -5.30 20.61
C PRO A 182 -23.89 -6.39 19.76
N ALA A 183 -23.36 -6.00 18.58
CA ALA A 183 -22.70 -6.90 17.63
C ALA A 183 -21.49 -7.65 18.23
N THR A 184 -20.90 -7.11 19.30
CA THR A 184 -19.77 -7.68 20.05
C THR A 184 -20.16 -8.76 21.06
N SER A 185 -21.46 -9.04 21.23
CA SER A 185 -21.92 -10.03 22.20
C SER A 185 -21.87 -11.46 21.63
N GLY A 186 -21.07 -12.33 22.24
CA GLY A 186 -20.92 -13.73 21.88
C GLY A 186 -19.65 -14.04 21.08
N ASP A 187 -19.28 -15.31 21.07
CA ASP A 187 -18.08 -15.78 20.37
C ASP A 187 -18.28 -15.76 18.84
N THR A 188 -17.25 -15.36 18.12
CA THR A 188 -17.23 -15.44 16.65
C THR A 188 -17.01 -16.89 16.23
N PRO A 189 -17.88 -17.48 15.40
CA PRO A 189 -17.69 -18.84 14.91
C PRO A 189 -16.47 -18.88 13.98
N GLN A 190 -15.55 -19.79 14.25
CA GLN A 190 -14.31 -19.95 13.51
C GLN A 190 -14.27 -21.32 12.85
N ILE A 191 -13.82 -21.35 11.60
CA ILE A 191 -13.54 -22.59 10.86
C ILE A 191 -12.23 -23.15 11.39
N LYS A 192 -12.31 -24.12 12.29
CA LYS A 192 -11.14 -24.92 12.66
C LYS A 192 -10.83 -25.85 11.50
N ARG A 193 -9.63 -25.72 10.92
CA ARG A 193 -9.10 -26.70 9.97
C ARG A 193 -9.07 -28.04 10.69
N GLY A 194 -9.82 -29.03 10.21
CA GLY A 194 -9.78 -30.39 10.74
C GLY A 194 -8.36 -30.93 10.70
N GLU A 195 -7.99 -31.75 11.69
CA GLU A 195 -6.70 -32.43 11.67
C GLU A 195 -6.60 -33.23 10.36
N PRO A 196 -5.46 -33.14 9.63
CA PRO A 196 -5.32 -33.84 8.36
C PRO A 196 -5.54 -35.33 8.59
N GLY A 197 -6.41 -35.93 7.78
CA GLY A 197 -6.69 -37.35 7.85
C GLY A 197 -5.43 -38.15 7.54
N LEU A 198 -5.27 -39.32 8.20
CA LEU A 198 -4.13 -40.24 8.05
C LEU A 198 -3.81 -40.66 6.60
N LEU A 199 -4.69 -40.37 5.63
CA LEU A 199 -4.60 -40.78 4.23
C LEU A 199 -4.39 -39.62 3.24
N GLU A 200 -4.34 -38.37 3.70
CA GLU A 200 -4.29 -37.18 2.81
C GLU A 200 -2.88 -36.89 2.25
N GLY A 201 -1.86 -37.64 2.70
CA GLY A 201 -0.50 -37.59 2.16
C GLY A 201 -0.14 -38.74 1.21
N VAL A 202 -1.10 -39.60 0.83
CA VAL A 202 -0.85 -40.84 0.07
C VAL A 202 -1.45 -40.83 -1.34
N PHE A 203 -2.26 -39.82 -1.69
CA PHE A 203 -2.84 -39.65 -3.03
C PHE A 203 -2.47 -38.31 -3.64
#